data_AF-A0A2D5CV75-F1
#
_entry.id   AF-A0A2D5CV75-F1
#
_cell.length_a   1.000
_cell.length_b   1.000
_cell.length_c   1.000
_cell.angle_alpha   90.00
_cell.angle_beta   90.00
_cell.angle_gamma   90.00
#
_symmetry.space_group_name_H-M   'P 1'
#
loop_
_entity.id
_entity.type
_entity.pdbx_description
1 polymer ?
#
loop_
_entity_poly.entity_id
_entity_poly.type
_entity_poly.pdbx_seq_one_letter_code
_entity_poly.pdbx_strand_id
1 'polypeptide(L)'
;MSNFFHKFLAGFCMGIAEITPGISGATIAGLFNVYKDFIKVLSTFNPNSLRLNLKYFLDGLNPMFTFPLGIGMLISIYFSAFFIDFLINNYLFIFKIFLSFVMVIAVVKNCFLDHPISLSKNFFVSFVCGVLIALVIAFSLIDLNFNNVFLILVAGLLAFTAFLLPGISGSLVLVILGLYELIISYIKNLDLIGLLPFIIGMLLSFLFIPKQIIDRFQQNEIQLKVFFSGLIMGSVPAVWLHLN
;
A
#
# COMPACT_ATOMS: atom_id res chain seq x y z
N MET A 1 27.00 -9.81 -0.78
CA MET A 1 26.65 -8.40 -1.12
C MET A 1 26.80 -7.57 0.15
N SER A 2 27.26 -6.32 0.07
CA SER A 2 27.32 -5.50 1.29
C SER A 2 25.93 -5.41 1.92
N ASN A 3 25.84 -5.47 3.25
CA ASN A 3 24.57 -5.35 3.97
C ASN A 3 23.81 -4.07 3.58
N PHE A 4 24.51 -3.03 3.13
CA PHE A 4 23.92 -1.81 2.60
C PHE A 4 23.26 -2.03 1.23
N PHE A 5 23.98 -2.59 0.25
CA PHE A 5 23.47 -2.77 -1.11
C PHE A 5 22.26 -3.70 -1.16
N HIS A 6 22.27 -4.79 -0.38
CA HIS A 6 21.12 -5.71 -0.28
C HIS A 6 19.86 -4.98 0.18
N LYS A 7 19.96 -4.16 1.22
CA LYS A 7 18.83 -3.41 1.79
C LYS A 7 18.37 -2.29 0.88
N PHE A 8 19.31 -1.62 0.21
CA PHE A 8 18.99 -0.64 -0.82
C PHE A 8 18.20 -1.29 -1.96
N LEU A 9 18.66 -2.43 -2.48
CA LEU A 9 17.98 -3.16 -3.54
C LEU A 9 16.60 -3.67 -3.09
N ALA A 10 16.50 -4.19 -1.87
CA ALA A 10 15.22 -4.56 -1.29
C ALA A 10 14.25 -3.38 -1.24
N GLY A 11 14.71 -2.22 -0.76
CA GLY A 11 13.92 -0.98 -0.73
C GLY A 11 13.51 -0.52 -2.13
N PHE A 12 14.43 -0.59 -3.09
CA PHE A 12 14.17 -0.25 -4.49
C PHE A 12 13.08 -1.14 -5.11
N CYS A 13 13.16 -2.46 -4.93
CA CYS A 13 12.13 -3.38 -5.39
C CYS A 13 10.80 -3.19 -4.64
N MET A 14 10.85 -2.87 -3.34
CA MET A 14 9.66 -2.56 -2.55
C MET A 14 8.94 -1.31 -3.10
N GLY A 15 9.66 -0.25 -3.48
CA GLY A 15 9.04 0.96 -4.02
C GLY A 15 8.43 0.77 -5.41
N ILE A 16 9.06 -0.03 -6.30
CA ILE A 16 8.45 -0.44 -7.58
C ILE A 16 7.15 -1.22 -7.34
N ALA A 17 7.16 -2.16 -6.40
CA ALA A 17 5.96 -2.90 -6.06
C ALA A 17 4.88 -1.98 -5.51
N GLU A 18 5.23 -1.10 -4.57
CA GLU A 18 4.24 -0.30 -3.86
C GLU A 18 3.53 0.72 -4.75
N ILE A 19 4.22 1.29 -5.73
CA ILE A 19 3.60 2.19 -6.71
C ILE A 19 2.78 1.46 -7.77
N THR A 20 2.96 0.14 -7.94
CA THR A 20 2.23 -0.68 -8.92
C THR A 20 0.99 -1.31 -8.27
N PRO A 21 -0.23 -0.87 -8.61
CA PRO A 21 -1.45 -1.38 -8.00
C PRO A 21 -1.56 -2.90 -8.09
N GLY A 22 -1.82 -3.53 -6.94
CA GLY A 22 -1.97 -4.97 -6.81
C GLY A 22 -0.66 -5.73 -6.50
N ILE A 23 0.49 -5.05 -6.46
CA ILE A 23 1.74 -5.62 -5.95
C ILE A 23 2.05 -5.00 -4.58
N SER A 24 2.25 -5.83 -3.56
CA SER A 24 2.48 -5.36 -2.18
C SER A 24 3.97 -5.24 -1.87
N GLY A 25 4.43 -4.05 -1.47
CA GLY A 25 5.82 -3.85 -1.03
C GLY A 25 6.21 -4.74 0.15
N ALA A 26 5.29 -5.02 1.08
CA ALA A 26 5.50 -5.96 2.18
C ALA A 26 5.77 -7.41 1.70
N THR A 27 5.18 -7.82 0.57
CA THR A 27 5.47 -9.14 -0.03
C THR A 27 6.90 -9.16 -0.59
N ILE A 28 7.33 -8.10 -1.28
CA ILE A 28 8.71 -7.98 -1.78
C ILE A 28 9.71 -7.95 -0.62
N ALA A 29 9.40 -7.25 0.46
CA ALA A 29 10.21 -7.27 1.68
C ALA A 29 10.43 -8.70 2.21
N GLY A 30 9.40 -9.56 2.10
CA GLY A 30 9.48 -10.97 2.45
C GLY A 30 10.43 -11.75 1.54
N LEU A 31 10.35 -11.55 0.22
CA LEU A 31 11.24 -12.19 -0.77
C LEU A 31 12.72 -11.82 -0.55
N PHE A 32 12.99 -10.59 -0.13
CA PHE A 32 14.34 -10.13 0.20
C PHE A 32 14.80 -10.49 1.63
N ASN A 33 13.97 -11.19 2.41
CA ASN A 33 14.21 -11.51 3.83
C ASN A 33 14.44 -10.28 4.73
N VAL A 34 13.86 -9.13 4.38
CA VAL A 34 13.96 -7.88 5.16
C VAL A 34 12.67 -7.52 5.89
N TYR A 35 11.58 -8.27 5.67
CA TYR A 35 10.26 -8.00 6.27
C TYR A 35 10.27 -7.96 7.80
N LYS A 36 10.98 -8.88 8.46
CA LYS A 36 11.05 -8.92 9.94
C LYS A 36 11.71 -7.67 10.51
N ASP A 37 12.82 -7.23 9.91
CA ASP A 37 13.51 -6.01 10.30
C ASP A 37 12.67 -4.77 10.02
N PHE A 38 11.97 -4.75 8.87
CA PHE A 38 11.03 -3.69 8.51
C PHE A 38 9.91 -3.54 9.55
N ILE A 39 9.21 -4.62 9.88
CA ILE A 39 8.15 -4.60 10.90
C ILE A 39 8.69 -4.22 12.28
N LYS A 40 9.91 -4.67 12.64
CA LYS A 40 10.56 -4.29 13.89
C LYS A 40 10.75 -2.77 13.96
N VAL A 41 11.27 -2.16 12.89
CA VAL A 41 11.43 -0.69 12.81
C VAL A 41 10.08 0.00 12.94
N LEU A 42 9.04 -0.45 12.21
CA LEU A 42 7.70 0.12 12.30
C LEU A 42 7.12 0.04 13.72
N SER A 43 7.33 -1.08 14.42
CA SER A 43 6.83 -1.29 15.78
C SER A 43 7.47 -0.38 16.83
N THR A 44 8.67 0.16 16.56
CA THR A 44 9.40 1.11 17.42
C THR A 44 8.67 2.45 17.54
N PHE A 45 7.89 2.85 16.53
CA PHE A 45 7.21 4.15 16.45
C PHE A 45 5.90 4.25 17.24
N ASN A 46 5.69 3.36 18.23
CA ASN A 46 4.53 3.45 19.09
C ASN A 46 4.57 4.75 19.96
N PRO A 47 3.49 5.55 20.02
CA PRO A 47 3.41 6.75 20.87
C PRO A 47 3.74 6.48 22.34
N ASN A 48 3.49 5.26 22.81
CA ASN A 48 3.83 4.84 24.17
C ASN A 48 5.32 4.54 24.37
N SER A 49 6.08 4.16 23.33
CA SER A 49 7.55 3.95 23.39
C SER A 49 8.33 5.25 23.18
N LEU A 50 7.78 6.20 22.42
CA LEU A 50 8.38 7.53 22.17
C LEU A 50 8.59 8.37 23.45
N ARG A 51 7.84 8.09 24.53
CA ARG A 51 7.92 8.83 25.80
C ARG A 51 9.08 8.44 26.72
N LEU A 52 9.81 7.34 26.44
CA LEU A 52 10.64 6.72 27.48
C LEU A 52 12.16 6.93 27.34
N ASN A 53 12.75 7.00 26.14
CA ASN A 53 14.19 7.33 25.95
C ASN A 53 14.59 7.50 24.46
N LEU A 54 15.27 8.59 24.11
CA LEU A 54 15.77 8.84 22.74
C LEU A 54 16.75 7.76 22.25
N LYS A 55 17.55 7.19 23.16
CA LYS A 55 18.54 6.14 22.86
C LYS A 55 17.87 4.81 22.49
N TYR A 56 16.83 4.41 23.24
CA TYR A 56 16.03 3.22 22.90
C TYR A 56 15.31 3.37 21.56
N PHE A 57 14.85 4.58 21.24
CA PHE A 57 14.24 4.88 19.95
C PHE A 57 15.25 4.72 18.81
N LEU A 58 16.43 5.33 18.90
CA LEU A 58 17.49 5.23 17.89
C LEU A 58 17.99 3.79 17.70
N ASP A 59 18.15 3.02 18.78
CA ASP A 59 18.53 1.61 18.72
C ASP A 59 17.44 0.76 18.04
N GLY A 60 16.15 1.09 18.28
CA GLY A 60 15.01 0.44 17.63
C GLY A 60 14.82 0.81 16.16
N LEU A 61 15.34 1.96 15.70
CA LEU A 61 15.32 2.36 14.29
C LEU A 61 16.30 1.61 13.42
N ASN A 62 17.39 1.07 14.00
CA ASN A 62 18.48 0.44 13.26
C ASN A 62 18.85 1.22 11.98
N PRO A 63 19.57 2.35 12.08
CA PRO A 63 19.83 3.23 10.93
C PRO A 63 20.59 2.51 9.80
N MET A 64 21.41 1.52 10.14
CA MET A 64 22.09 0.64 9.17
C MET A 64 21.12 -0.22 8.35
N PHE A 65 19.89 -0.37 8.81
CA PHE A 65 18.80 -0.98 8.07
C PHE A 65 17.91 0.04 7.37
N THR A 66 17.37 0.98 8.13
CA THR A 66 16.30 1.88 7.68
C THR A 66 16.77 2.86 6.60
N PHE A 67 18.00 3.37 6.70
CA PHE A 67 18.53 4.35 5.75
C PHE A 67 18.69 3.79 4.32
N PRO A 68 19.44 2.69 4.08
CA PRO A 68 19.54 2.12 2.74
C PRO A 68 18.18 1.68 2.18
N LEU A 69 17.32 1.05 2.99
CA LEU A 69 15.98 0.62 2.57
C LEU A 69 15.12 1.80 2.14
N GLY A 70 15.04 2.84 2.97
CA GLY A 70 14.23 4.03 2.73
C GLY A 70 14.68 4.80 1.50
N ILE A 71 15.98 4.99 1.30
CA ILE A 71 16.50 5.64 0.09
C ILE A 71 16.18 4.84 -1.16
N GLY A 72 16.38 3.52 -1.15
CA GLY A 72 16.02 2.67 -2.28
C GLY A 72 14.54 2.80 -2.65
N MET A 73 13.67 2.79 -1.63
CA MET A 73 12.23 2.93 -1.80
C MET A 73 11.83 4.31 -2.33
N LEU A 74 12.38 5.41 -1.80
CA LEU A 74 12.07 6.76 -2.27
C LEU A 74 12.53 6.99 -3.72
N ILE A 75 13.76 6.56 -4.06
CA ILE A 75 14.30 6.67 -5.42
C ILE A 75 13.43 5.90 -6.40
N SER A 76 13.10 4.65 -6.08
CA SER A 76 12.27 3.82 -6.96
C SER A 76 10.85 4.36 -7.13
N ILE A 77 10.20 4.85 -6.07
CA ILE A 77 8.88 5.47 -6.16
C ILE A 77 8.93 6.69 -7.10
N TYR A 78 9.91 7.57 -6.92
CA TYR A 78 10.04 8.76 -7.77
C TYR A 78 10.21 8.40 -9.25
N PHE A 79 11.18 7.53 -9.59
CA PHE A 79 11.41 7.14 -10.99
C PHE A 79 10.25 6.32 -11.58
N SER A 80 9.62 5.47 -10.77
CA SER A 80 8.47 4.69 -11.22
C SER A 80 7.27 5.58 -11.50
N ALA A 81 7.11 6.72 -10.81
CA ALA A 81 6.03 7.66 -11.11
C ALA A 81 6.11 8.18 -12.55
N PHE A 82 7.31 8.46 -13.07
CA PHE A 82 7.50 8.82 -14.48
C PHE A 82 7.12 7.67 -15.42
N PHE A 83 7.48 6.43 -15.07
CA PHE A 83 7.15 5.27 -15.88
C PHE A 83 5.65 4.98 -15.91
N ILE A 84 4.98 5.07 -14.75
CA ILE A 84 3.53 4.91 -14.64
C ILE A 84 2.82 6.02 -15.42
N ASP A 85 3.23 7.27 -15.25
CA ASP A 85 2.68 8.39 -16.03
C ASP A 85 2.88 8.20 -17.54
N PHE A 86 4.04 7.68 -17.96
CA PHE A 86 4.27 7.31 -19.36
C PHE A 86 3.31 6.22 -19.84
N LEU A 87 3.06 5.19 -19.04
CA LEU A 87 2.10 4.12 -19.36
C LEU A 87 0.66 4.63 -19.42
N ILE A 88 0.27 5.53 -18.52
CA ILE A 88 -1.04 6.18 -18.53
C ILE A 88 -1.19 7.00 -19.82
N ASN A 89 -0.22 7.86 -20.15
CA ASN A 89 -0.33 8.76 -21.29
C ASN A 89 -0.19 8.09 -22.67
N ASN A 90 0.55 6.97 -22.78
CA ASN A 90 0.87 6.36 -24.08
C ASN A 90 0.26 4.97 -24.29
N TYR A 91 -0.02 4.23 -23.21
CA TYR A 91 -0.43 2.82 -23.25
C TYR A 91 -1.60 2.52 -22.29
N LEU A 92 -2.47 3.50 -22.04
CA LEU A 92 -3.53 3.45 -21.02
C LEU A 92 -4.31 2.14 -21.04
N PHE A 93 -4.78 1.73 -22.22
CA PHE A 93 -5.61 0.54 -22.38
C PHE A 93 -4.87 -0.75 -21.97
N ILE A 94 -3.62 -0.90 -22.41
CA ILE A 94 -2.77 -2.06 -22.05
C ILE A 94 -2.46 -2.02 -20.56
N PHE A 95 -2.22 -0.84 -20.01
CA PHE A 95 -1.95 -0.66 -18.59
C PHE A 95 -3.18 -1.02 -17.73
N LYS A 96 -4.39 -0.62 -18.13
CA LYS A 96 -5.66 -1.02 -17.47
C LYS A 96 -5.84 -2.54 -17.47
N ILE A 97 -5.53 -3.22 -18.58
CA ILE A 97 -5.55 -4.69 -18.66
C ILE A 97 -4.53 -5.30 -17.70
N PHE A 98 -3.30 -4.80 -17.70
CA PHE A 98 -2.22 -5.27 -16.82
C PHE A 98 -2.61 -5.14 -15.34
N LEU A 99 -3.11 -3.97 -14.92
CA LEU A 99 -3.56 -3.75 -13.54
C LEU A 99 -4.71 -4.68 -13.16
N SER A 100 -5.73 -4.80 -14.02
CA SER A 100 -6.86 -5.71 -13.80
C SER A 100 -6.39 -7.15 -13.63
N PHE A 101 -5.43 -7.59 -14.43
CA PHE A 101 -4.86 -8.94 -14.36
C PHE A 101 -4.08 -9.17 -13.06
N VAL A 102 -3.21 -8.22 -12.67
CA VAL A 102 -2.46 -8.28 -11.41
C VAL A 102 -3.41 -8.32 -10.21
N MET A 103 -4.49 -7.54 -10.24
CA MET A 103 -5.53 -7.55 -9.20
C MET A 103 -6.22 -8.91 -9.08
N VAL A 104 -6.60 -9.54 -10.20
CA VAL A 104 -7.16 -10.90 -10.20
C VAL A 104 -6.16 -11.91 -9.62
N ILE A 105 -4.88 -11.82 -9.98
CA ILE A 105 -3.83 -12.68 -9.41
C ILE A 105 -3.73 -12.48 -7.90
N ALA A 106 -3.76 -11.23 -7.42
CA ALA A 106 -3.70 -10.93 -6.00
C ALA A 106 -4.89 -11.56 -5.23
N VAL A 107 -6.09 -11.53 -5.81
CA VAL A 107 -7.28 -12.21 -5.25
C VAL A 107 -7.09 -13.72 -5.20
N VAL A 108 -6.61 -14.33 -6.29
CA VAL A 108 -6.35 -15.77 -6.34
C VAL A 108 -5.31 -16.16 -5.29
N LYS A 109 -4.21 -15.43 -5.19
CA LYS A 109 -3.17 -15.67 -4.19
C LYS A 109 -3.75 -15.59 -2.78
N ASN A 110 -4.39 -14.48 -2.44
CA ASN A 110 -4.86 -14.19 -1.09
C ASN A 110 -5.99 -15.13 -0.64
N CYS A 111 -6.85 -15.60 -1.54
CA CYS A 111 -7.98 -16.49 -1.19
C CYS A 111 -7.71 -17.98 -1.43
N PHE A 112 -6.72 -18.38 -2.21
CA PHE A 112 -6.55 -19.78 -2.62
C PHE A 112 -5.15 -20.35 -2.39
N LEU A 113 -4.09 -19.52 -2.43
CA LEU A 113 -2.70 -19.99 -2.33
C LEU A 113 -2.09 -19.80 -0.94
N ASP A 114 -2.41 -18.69 -0.27
CA ASP A 114 -1.85 -18.36 1.04
C ASP A 114 -2.37 -19.25 2.18
N HIS A 115 -3.54 -19.90 2.01
CA HIS A 115 -4.16 -20.75 3.01
C HIS A 115 -5.20 -21.71 2.40
N PRO A 116 -5.63 -22.78 3.11
CA PRO A 116 -6.67 -23.68 2.63
C PRO A 116 -7.98 -22.99 2.29
N ILE A 117 -8.55 -23.30 1.13
CA ILE A 117 -9.78 -22.69 0.62
C ILE A 117 -10.99 -22.84 1.55
N SER A 118 -11.03 -23.87 2.39
CA SER A 118 -12.09 -24.07 3.38
C SER A 118 -12.14 -22.94 4.40
N LEU A 119 -11.00 -22.36 4.76
CA LEU A 119 -10.93 -21.24 5.69
C LEU A 119 -11.41 -19.95 5.03
N SER A 120 -11.09 -19.73 3.75
CA SER A 120 -11.53 -18.55 3.00
C SER A 120 -13.05 -18.54 2.83
N LYS A 121 -13.65 -19.71 2.60
CA LYS A 121 -15.11 -19.88 2.49
C LYS A 121 -15.85 -19.44 3.75
N ASN A 122 -15.26 -19.62 4.94
CA ASN A 122 -15.86 -19.17 6.20
C ASN A 122 -16.02 -17.64 6.26
N PHE A 123 -15.22 -16.90 5.49
CA PHE A 123 -15.23 -15.44 5.42
C PHE A 123 -15.83 -14.90 4.12
N PHE A 124 -16.68 -15.68 3.44
CA PHE A 124 -17.36 -15.26 2.21
C PHE A 124 -18.12 -13.94 2.36
N VAL A 125 -18.80 -13.73 3.50
CA VAL A 125 -19.48 -12.46 3.80
C VAL A 125 -18.49 -11.29 3.80
N SER A 126 -17.30 -11.46 4.39
CA SER A 126 -16.26 -10.42 4.39
C SER A 126 -15.77 -10.11 2.97
N PHE A 127 -15.63 -11.12 2.11
CA PHE A 127 -15.31 -10.91 0.70
C PHE A 127 -16.38 -10.07 0.00
N VAL A 128 -17.66 -10.45 0.14
CA VAL A 128 -18.78 -9.74 -0.49
C VAL A 128 -18.88 -8.30 0.03
N CYS A 129 -18.70 -8.07 1.33
CA CYS A 129 -18.64 -6.72 1.89
C CYS A 129 -17.53 -5.89 1.25
N GLY A 130 -16.33 -6.45 1.09
CA GLY A 130 -15.22 -5.79 0.40
C GLY A 130 -15.57 -5.42 -1.04
N VAL A 131 -16.17 -6.36 -1.80
CA VAL A 131 -16.61 -6.10 -3.18
C VAL A 131 -17.63 -4.96 -3.21
N LEU A 132 -18.67 -5.02 -2.37
CA LEU A 132 -19.72 -4.00 -2.34
C LEU A 132 -19.17 -2.62 -1.97
N ILE A 133 -18.28 -2.53 -0.98
CA ILE A 133 -17.64 -1.26 -0.61
C ILE A 133 -16.86 -0.69 -1.80
N ALA A 134 -16.04 -1.50 -2.46
CA ALA A 134 -15.26 -1.04 -3.61
C ALA A 134 -16.15 -0.64 -4.79
N LEU A 135 -17.24 -1.36 -5.07
CA LEU A 135 -18.20 -1.00 -6.12
C LEU A 135 -18.95 0.28 -5.77
N VAL A 136 -19.37 0.46 -4.52
CA VAL A 136 -20.01 1.70 -4.07
C VAL A 136 -19.08 2.88 -4.28
N ILE A 137 -17.78 2.76 -3.98
CA ILE A 137 -16.80 3.82 -4.21
C ILE A 137 -16.55 4.03 -5.72
N ALA A 138 -16.39 2.95 -6.48
CA ALA A 138 -16.11 3.00 -7.92
C ALA A 138 -17.25 3.61 -8.74
N PHE A 139 -18.50 3.35 -8.34
CA PHE A 139 -19.70 3.85 -9.02
C PHE A 139 -20.37 5.02 -8.31
N SER A 140 -19.89 5.42 -7.13
CA SER A 140 -20.33 6.67 -6.54
C SER A 140 -19.87 7.79 -7.44
N LEU A 141 -20.79 8.27 -8.28
CA LEU A 141 -20.74 9.55 -9.00
C LEU A 141 -20.83 10.74 -8.03
N ILE A 142 -20.20 10.63 -6.87
CA ILE A 142 -19.79 11.82 -6.15
C ILE A 142 -18.63 12.30 -6.99
N ASP A 143 -18.76 13.47 -7.62
CA ASP A 143 -17.60 14.25 -8.03
C ASP A 143 -16.79 14.49 -6.76
N LEU A 144 -15.97 13.50 -6.40
CA LEU A 144 -15.03 13.58 -5.31
C LEU A 144 -14.12 14.68 -5.78
N ASN A 145 -14.35 15.88 -5.25
CA ASN A 145 -13.53 17.01 -5.57
C ASN A 145 -12.11 16.58 -5.20
N PHE A 146 -11.30 16.22 -6.20
CA PHE A 146 -10.00 15.60 -5.96
C PHE A 146 -9.03 16.59 -5.32
N ASN A 147 -9.40 17.88 -5.27
CA ASN A 147 -8.78 18.92 -4.45
C ASN A 147 -9.23 18.92 -2.97
N ASN A 148 -10.07 17.97 -2.56
CA ASN A 148 -10.52 17.85 -1.18
C ASN A 148 -9.38 17.29 -0.33
N VAL A 149 -8.68 18.20 0.34
CA VAL A 149 -7.62 17.93 1.32
C VAL A 149 -7.99 16.81 2.30
N PHE A 150 -9.26 16.74 2.73
CA PHE A 150 -9.72 15.70 3.64
C PHE A 150 -9.72 14.32 2.98
N LEU A 151 -10.14 14.21 1.73
CA LEU A 151 -10.12 12.94 0.99
C LEU A 151 -8.69 12.46 0.77
N ILE A 152 -7.78 13.36 0.38
CA ILE A 152 -6.35 13.04 0.18
C ILE A 152 -5.72 12.57 1.50
N LEU A 153 -6.07 13.21 2.62
CA LEU A 153 -5.61 12.80 3.95
C LEU A 153 -6.11 11.41 4.33
N VAL A 154 -7.41 11.14 4.17
CA VAL A 154 -7.99 9.82 4.42
C VAL A 154 -7.36 8.76 3.51
N ALA A 155 -7.09 9.10 2.25
CA ALA A 155 -6.41 8.22 1.32
C ALA A 155 -5.00 7.87 1.79
N GLY A 156 -4.23 8.83 2.30
CA GLY A 156 -2.92 8.59 2.91
C GLY A 156 -2.98 7.66 4.11
N LEU A 157 -3.97 7.87 4.99
CA LEU A 157 -4.19 7.02 6.15
C LEU A 157 -4.52 5.58 5.74
N LEU A 158 -5.45 5.40 4.80
CA LEU A 158 -5.87 4.07 4.34
C LEU A 158 -4.79 3.37 3.52
N ALA A 159 -4.09 4.09 2.63
CA ALA A 159 -3.03 3.54 1.80
C ALA A 159 -1.85 3.05 2.65
N PHE A 160 -1.42 3.83 3.65
CA PHE A 160 -0.35 3.38 4.55
C PHE A 160 -0.80 2.21 5.43
N THR A 161 -2.05 2.23 5.90
CA THR A 161 -2.64 1.12 6.64
C THR A 161 -2.64 -0.17 5.83
N ALA A 162 -3.00 -0.10 4.55
CA ALA A 162 -2.95 -1.21 3.62
C ALA A 162 -1.51 -1.69 3.37
N PHE A 163 -0.55 -0.78 3.20
CA PHE A 163 0.87 -1.09 3.01
C PHE A 163 1.49 -1.88 4.18
N LEU A 164 1.05 -1.60 5.41
CA LEU A 164 1.52 -2.33 6.60
C LEU A 164 1.11 -3.81 6.61
N LEU A 165 0.08 -4.18 5.85
CA LEU A 165 -0.46 -5.54 5.82
C LEU A 165 0.15 -6.35 4.66
N PRO A 166 0.76 -7.52 4.93
CA PRO A 166 1.30 -8.39 3.89
C PRO A 166 0.27 -8.78 2.85
N GLY A 167 0.61 -8.57 1.58
CA GLY A 167 -0.24 -8.97 0.45
C GLY A 167 -1.29 -7.94 0.06
N ILE A 168 -1.26 -6.75 0.68
CA ILE A 168 -2.12 -5.61 0.34
C ILE A 168 -1.21 -4.44 -0.07
N SER A 169 -1.61 -3.70 -1.11
CA SER A 169 -0.86 -2.59 -1.69
C SER A 169 -1.58 -1.28 -1.40
N GLY A 170 -0.87 -0.23 -0.99
CA GLY A 170 -1.42 1.10 -0.76
C GLY A 170 -1.81 1.79 -2.07
N SER A 171 -1.10 1.56 -3.17
CA SER A 171 -1.48 2.10 -4.49
C SER A 171 -2.81 1.54 -5.01
N LEU A 172 -3.18 0.32 -4.62
CA LEU A 172 -4.51 -0.20 -4.89
C LEU A 172 -5.59 0.60 -4.17
N VAL A 173 -5.38 0.95 -2.90
CA VAL A 173 -6.33 1.80 -2.15
C VAL A 173 -6.52 3.13 -2.89
N LEU A 174 -5.44 3.69 -3.43
CA LEU A 174 -5.53 4.91 -4.24
C LEU A 174 -6.34 4.73 -5.52
N VAL A 175 -6.23 3.58 -6.19
CA VAL A 175 -7.07 3.25 -7.37
C VAL A 175 -8.54 3.17 -6.98
N ILE A 176 -8.86 2.50 -5.85
CA ILE A 176 -10.23 2.41 -5.34
C ILE A 176 -10.82 3.80 -5.13
N LEU A 177 -10.04 4.69 -4.51
CA LEU A 177 -10.46 6.05 -4.19
C LEU A 177 -10.41 7.01 -5.40
N GLY A 178 -9.97 6.56 -6.58
CA GLY A 178 -9.79 7.41 -7.76
C GLY A 178 -8.66 8.45 -7.64
N LEU A 179 -7.78 8.31 -6.65
CA LEU A 179 -6.70 9.26 -6.36
C LEU A 179 -5.34 8.84 -6.91
N TYR A 180 -5.23 7.66 -7.52
CA TYR A 180 -3.95 7.11 -7.96
C TYR A 180 -3.22 8.04 -8.94
N GLU A 181 -3.88 8.47 -10.01
CA GLU A 181 -3.29 9.35 -11.03
C GLU A 181 -2.87 10.70 -10.44
N LEU A 182 -3.69 11.28 -9.57
CA LEU A 182 -3.38 12.53 -8.86
C LEU A 182 -2.10 12.40 -8.03
N ILE A 183 -1.97 11.33 -7.25
CA ILE A 183 -0.79 11.09 -6.43
C ILE A 183 0.45 10.83 -7.31
N ILE A 184 0.32 10.09 -8.42
CA ILE A 184 1.41 9.89 -9.39
C ILE A 184 1.87 11.24 -9.95
N SER A 185 0.94 12.12 -10.34
CA SER A 185 1.23 13.46 -10.82
C SER A 185 1.95 14.30 -9.78
N TYR A 186 1.50 14.31 -8.52
CA TYR A 186 2.18 15.05 -7.47
C TYR A 186 3.60 14.53 -7.18
N ILE A 187 3.82 13.21 -7.21
CA ILE A 187 5.14 12.61 -7.04
C ILE A 187 6.07 13.01 -8.18
N LYS A 188 5.61 12.82 -9.43
CA LYS A 188 6.38 13.14 -10.65
C LYS A 188 6.78 14.61 -10.70
N ASN A 189 5.86 15.51 -10.36
CA ASN A 189 6.08 16.96 -10.40
C ASN A 189 6.73 17.52 -9.14
N LEU A 190 7.01 16.67 -8.13
CA LEU A 190 7.47 17.09 -6.82
C LEU A 190 6.57 18.17 -6.19
N ASP A 191 5.25 18.04 -6.39
CA ASP A 191 4.26 18.92 -5.78
C ASP A 191 4.09 18.56 -4.29
N LEU A 192 5.00 19.09 -3.47
CA LEU A 192 5.03 18.87 -2.03
C LEU A 192 3.79 19.41 -1.33
N ILE A 193 3.15 20.45 -1.90
CA ILE A 193 1.94 21.05 -1.32
C ILE A 193 0.76 20.12 -1.55
N GLY A 194 0.60 19.59 -2.76
CA GLY A 194 -0.40 18.58 -3.10
C GLY A 194 -0.23 17.27 -2.33
N LEU A 195 1.02 16.83 -2.10
CA LEU A 195 1.34 15.64 -1.31
C LEU A 195 1.16 15.81 0.20
N LEU A 196 1.20 17.04 0.71
CA LEU A 196 1.22 17.28 2.16
C LEU A 196 0.05 16.61 2.91
N PRO A 197 -1.22 16.72 2.47
CA PRO A 197 -2.33 16.04 3.14
C PRO A 197 -2.17 14.51 3.12
N PHE A 198 -1.70 13.96 2.00
CA PHE A 198 -1.45 12.52 1.84
C PHE A 198 -0.37 12.05 2.82
N ILE A 199 0.75 12.77 2.88
CA ILE A 199 1.85 12.50 3.80
C ILE A 199 1.38 12.60 5.26
N ILE A 200 0.58 13.62 5.61
CA ILE A 200 -0.01 13.73 6.96
C ILE A 200 -0.86 12.50 7.28
N GLY A 201 -1.71 12.06 6.34
CA GLY A 201 -2.50 10.83 6.49
C GLY A 201 -1.63 9.60 6.73
N MET A 202 -0.57 9.43 5.92
CA MET A 202 0.39 8.34 6.09
C MET A 202 1.08 8.39 7.45
N LEU A 203 1.51 9.58 7.90
CA LEU A 203 2.16 9.77 9.20
C LEU A 203 1.22 9.47 10.36
N LEU A 204 -0.06 9.86 10.27
CA LEU A 204 -1.06 9.53 11.28
C LEU A 204 -1.27 8.01 11.36
N SER A 205 -1.40 7.33 10.21
CA SER A 205 -1.46 5.86 10.18
C SER A 205 -0.20 5.26 10.79
N PHE A 206 0.97 5.72 10.38
CA PHE A 206 2.26 5.26 10.89
C PHE A 206 2.45 5.44 12.39
N LEU A 207 1.92 6.48 13.01
CA LEU A 207 2.06 6.70 14.45
C LEU A 207 1.04 5.90 15.27
N PHE A 208 -0.24 5.90 14.88
CA PHE A 208 -1.30 5.41 15.76
C PHE A 208 -1.71 3.96 15.48
N ILE A 209 -1.53 3.49 14.25
CA ILE A 209 -2.15 2.29 13.73
C ILE A 209 -1.24 1.05 13.72
N PRO A 210 0.11 1.09 13.63
CA PRO A 210 0.87 -0.11 13.26
C PRO A 210 0.76 -1.24 14.28
N LYS A 211 0.95 -0.95 15.57
CA LYS A 211 0.90 -2.00 16.59
C LYS A 211 -0.50 -2.64 16.68
N GLN A 212 -1.53 -1.81 16.71
CA GLN A 212 -2.92 -2.28 16.85
C GLN A 212 -3.34 -3.13 15.65
N ILE A 213 -2.97 -2.73 14.44
CA ILE A 213 -3.28 -3.49 13.23
C ILE A 213 -2.43 -4.74 13.10
N ILE A 214 -1.13 -4.70 13.44
CA ILE A 214 -0.29 -5.90 13.42
C ILE A 214 -0.85 -6.96 14.37
N ASP A 215 -1.21 -6.56 15.60
CA ASP A 215 -1.77 -7.48 16.61
C ASP A 215 -3.12 -8.05 16.14
N ARG A 216 -4.00 -7.22 15.56
CA ARG A 216 -5.29 -7.66 15.02
C ARG A 216 -5.15 -8.50 13.74
N PHE A 217 -4.16 -8.20 12.90
CA PHE A 217 -3.88 -8.96 11.70
C PHE A 217 -3.39 -10.35 12.05
N GLN A 218 -2.49 -10.50 13.01
CA GLN A 218 -2.06 -11.83 13.47
C GLN A 218 -3.22 -12.67 14.02
N GLN A 219 -4.21 -12.04 14.63
CA GLN A 219 -5.39 -12.73 15.17
C GLN A 219 -6.42 -13.10 14.09
N ASN A 220 -6.59 -12.27 13.06
CA ASN A 220 -7.66 -12.39 12.04
C ASN A 220 -7.11 -12.38 10.59
N GLU A 221 -5.89 -12.87 10.38
CA GLU A 221 -5.13 -12.73 9.12
C GLU A 221 -5.96 -13.17 7.90
N ILE A 222 -6.57 -14.35 8.00
CA ILE A 222 -7.37 -14.95 6.93
C ILE A 222 -8.57 -14.08 6.60
N GLN A 223 -9.32 -13.63 7.61
CA GLN A 223 -10.50 -12.79 7.41
C GLN A 223 -10.14 -11.47 6.72
N LEU A 224 -9.05 -10.83 7.15
CA LEU A 224 -8.61 -9.57 6.56
C LEU A 224 -8.13 -9.79 5.12
N LYS A 225 -7.32 -10.81 4.84
CA LYS A 225 -6.92 -11.15 3.45
C LYS A 225 -8.13 -11.37 2.54
N VAL A 226 -9.16 -12.07 3.03
CA VAL A 226 -10.40 -12.31 2.26
C VAL A 226 -11.20 -11.02 2.06
N PHE A 227 -11.33 -10.18 3.08
CA PHE A 227 -11.96 -8.86 2.95
C PHE A 227 -11.26 -7.96 1.92
N PHE A 228 -9.94 -7.83 2.01
CA PHE A 228 -9.15 -7.03 1.06
C PHE A 228 -9.16 -7.64 -0.34
N SER A 229 -9.26 -8.96 -0.48
CA SER A 229 -9.48 -9.60 -1.78
C SER A 229 -10.82 -9.20 -2.39
N GLY A 230 -11.85 -9.04 -1.57
CA GLY A 230 -13.11 -8.45 -2.00
C GLY A 230 -12.94 -7.02 -2.52
N LEU A 231 -12.20 -6.17 -1.79
CA LEU A 231 -11.87 -4.80 -2.21
C LEU A 231 -11.06 -4.79 -3.53
N ILE A 232 -10.06 -5.67 -3.67
CA ILE A 232 -9.27 -5.83 -4.90
C ILE A 232 -10.19 -6.20 -6.07
N MET A 233 -11.04 -7.21 -5.92
CA MET A 233 -11.92 -7.65 -7.00
C MET A 233 -12.94 -6.57 -7.37
N GLY A 234 -13.58 -5.95 -6.39
CA GLY A 234 -14.60 -4.92 -6.59
C GLY A 234 -14.06 -3.59 -7.14
N SER A 235 -12.74 -3.42 -7.18
CA SER A 235 -12.09 -2.20 -7.67
C SER A 235 -11.56 -2.27 -9.09
N VAL A 236 -11.69 -3.43 -9.74
CA VAL A 236 -11.45 -3.54 -11.18
C VAL A 236 -12.23 -2.46 -11.94
N PRO A 237 -13.54 -2.22 -11.72
CA PRO A 237 -14.25 -1.13 -12.38
C PRO A 237 -13.63 0.26 -12.17
N ALA A 238 -13.08 0.57 -10.98
CA ALA A 238 -12.44 1.86 -10.70
C ALA A 238 -11.22 2.09 -11.59
N VAL A 239 -10.43 1.05 -11.91
CA VAL A 239 -9.32 1.13 -12.88
C VAL A 239 -9.82 1.62 -14.24
N TRP A 240 -10.99 1.15 -14.68
CA TRP A 240 -11.52 1.49 -15.99
C TRP A 240 -12.20 2.85 -16.02
N LEU A 241 -12.83 3.26 -14.92
CA LEU A 241 -13.59 4.50 -14.79
C LEU A 241 -12.73 5.72 -14.42
N HIS A 242 -11.79 5.57 -13.48
CA HIS A 242 -11.11 6.71 -12.85
C HIS A 242 -9.72 7.00 -13.43
N LEU A 243 -9.03 6.00 -13.97
CA LEU A 243 -7.71 6.18 -14.55
C LEU A 243 -7.86 6.64 -16.01
N ASN A 244 -7.43 7.85 -16.38
CA ASN A 244 -7.69 8.40 -17.72
C ASN A 244 -6.48 9.05 -18.39
#